data_AF-A0A951ZHV7-F1
#
_entry.id   AF-A0A951ZHV7-F1
#
_cell.length_a   1.000
_cell.length_b   1.000
_cell.length_c   1.000
_cell.angle_alpha   90.00
_cell.angle_beta   90.00
_cell.angle_gamma   90.00
#
_symmetry.space_group_name_H-M   'P 1'
#
loop_
_entity.id
_entity.type
_entity.pdbx_description
1 polymer ?
#
loop_
_entity_poly.entity_id
_entity_poly.type
_entity_poly.pdbx_seq_one_letter_code
_entity_poly.pdbx_strand_id
1 'polypeptide(L)'
;AEAEARQALAGCARANGVAERVTVGGFCDIPELIDALGDGTDVLLVCDIEGGEAVLLDPDRVPALGRVTILVECHGLAEEFTERLLVARFLPTHEVQQIATETRVLAHLPPGVAEPWRSRLPATTEALMQEHRHQQQSWLVLSPRP
;
A
#
# COMPACT_ATOMS: atom_id res chain seq x y z
N ALA A 1 -17.06 -15.00 -3.23
CA ALA A 1 -16.06 -13.96 -3.52
C ALA A 1 -15.85 -13.01 -2.33
N GLU A 2 -16.64 -11.95 -2.15
CA GLU A 2 -16.35 -10.94 -1.11
C GLU A 2 -16.45 -11.45 0.34
N ALA A 3 -17.46 -12.26 0.64
CA ALA A 3 -17.62 -12.85 1.97
C ALA A 3 -16.47 -13.83 2.30
N GLU A 4 -15.97 -14.55 1.31
CA GLU A 4 -14.81 -15.46 1.45
C GLU A 4 -13.51 -14.66 1.65
N ALA A 5 -13.34 -13.54 0.94
CA ALA A 5 -12.19 -12.65 1.13
C ALA A 5 -12.14 -12.07 2.56
N ARG A 6 -13.28 -11.59 3.08
CA ARG A 6 -13.35 -11.10 4.47
C ARG A 6 -13.10 -12.20 5.50
N GLN A 7 -13.56 -13.42 5.24
CA GLN A 7 -13.24 -14.58 6.09
C GLN A 7 -11.74 -14.91 6.09
N ALA A 8 -11.08 -14.83 4.93
CA ALA A 8 -9.64 -15.02 4.81
C ALA A 8 -8.85 -13.97 5.59
N LEU A 9 -9.24 -12.69 5.50
CA LEU A 9 -8.65 -11.60 6.29
C LEU A 9 -8.80 -11.84 7.80
N ALA A 10 -10.01 -12.20 8.26
CA ALA A 10 -10.26 -12.54 9.65
C ALA A 10 -9.49 -13.80 10.12
N GLY A 11 -9.29 -14.77 9.23
CA GLY A 11 -8.42 -15.92 9.46
C GLY A 11 -6.96 -15.52 9.65
N CYS A 12 -6.43 -14.66 8.77
CA CYS A 12 -5.08 -14.14 8.85
C CYS A 12 -4.85 -13.35 10.15
N ALA A 13 -5.78 -12.48 10.53
CA ALA A 13 -5.70 -11.72 11.77
C ALA A 13 -5.66 -12.65 13.01
N ARG A 14 -6.46 -13.72 13.02
CA ARG A 14 -6.44 -14.74 14.09
C ARG A 14 -5.13 -15.52 14.13
N ALA A 15 -4.62 -15.95 12.98
CA ALA A 15 -3.37 -16.68 12.88
C ALA A 15 -2.17 -15.86 13.41
N ASN A 16 -2.23 -14.54 13.25
CA ASN A 16 -1.23 -13.60 13.76
C ASN A 16 -1.51 -13.10 15.19
N GLY A 17 -2.59 -13.54 15.84
CA GLY A 17 -2.93 -13.14 17.22
C GLY A 17 -3.34 -11.67 17.36
N VAL A 18 -3.83 -11.04 16.29
CA VAL A 18 -4.17 -9.60 16.25
C VAL A 18 -5.66 -9.33 16.03
N ALA A 19 -6.50 -10.37 16.10
CA ALA A 19 -7.93 -10.26 15.78
C ALA A 19 -8.66 -9.14 16.57
N GLU A 20 -8.35 -8.98 17.85
CA GLU A 20 -8.95 -7.93 18.71
C GLU A 20 -8.50 -6.50 18.34
N ARG A 21 -7.53 -6.34 17.44
CA ARG A 21 -6.98 -5.06 16.99
C ARG A 21 -7.27 -4.77 15.51
N VAL A 22 -8.08 -5.61 14.85
CA VAL A 22 -8.37 -5.49 13.42
C VAL A 22 -9.87 -5.46 13.19
N THR A 23 -10.35 -4.38 12.59
CA THR A 23 -11.70 -4.28 12.06
C THR A 23 -11.68 -4.54 10.56
N VAL A 24 -12.45 -5.52 10.10
CA VAL A 24 -12.57 -5.84 8.66
C VAL A 24 -13.82 -5.17 8.10
N GLY A 25 -13.62 -4.14 7.27
CA GLY A 25 -14.68 -3.41 6.58
C GLY A 25 -15.19 -4.09 5.29
N GLY A 26 -16.17 -3.44 4.67
CA GLY A 26 -16.67 -3.77 3.32
C GLY A 26 -15.96 -2.95 2.24
N PHE A 27 -16.69 -2.59 1.18
CA PHE A 27 -16.23 -1.59 0.23
C PHE A 27 -15.99 -0.26 0.95
N CYS A 28 -14.83 0.34 0.74
CA CYS A 28 -14.46 1.62 1.35
C CYS A 28 -14.72 2.72 0.32
N ASP A 29 -15.83 3.42 0.49
CA ASP A 29 -16.16 4.59 -0.30
C ASP A 29 -15.88 5.87 0.53
N ILE A 30 -16.24 7.05 0.06
CA ILE A 30 -15.79 8.30 0.70
C ILE A 30 -16.35 8.50 2.11
N PRO A 31 -17.66 8.30 2.39
CA PRO A 31 -18.20 8.36 3.73
C PRO A 31 -17.56 7.33 4.65
N GLU A 32 -17.28 6.11 4.19
CA GLU A 32 -16.57 5.10 4.98
C GLU A 32 -15.16 5.55 5.32
N LEU A 33 -14.43 6.15 4.36
CA LEU A 33 -13.10 6.69 4.63
C LEU A 33 -13.16 7.87 5.61
N ILE A 34 -14.13 8.77 5.46
CA ILE A 34 -14.33 9.89 6.39
C ILE A 34 -14.58 9.37 7.82
N ASP A 35 -15.47 8.38 7.97
CA ASP A 35 -15.78 7.77 9.26
C ASP A 35 -14.55 7.09 9.88
N ALA A 36 -13.79 6.34 9.06
CA ALA A 36 -12.58 5.64 9.50
C ALA A 36 -11.44 6.59 9.91
N LEU A 37 -11.29 7.74 9.24
CA LEU A 37 -10.23 8.71 9.54
C LEU A 37 -10.55 9.61 10.74
N GLY A 38 -11.83 9.82 11.06
CA GLY A 38 -12.24 10.77 12.10
C GLY A 38 -11.72 12.18 11.81
N ASP A 39 -10.97 12.76 12.76
CA ASP A 39 -10.37 14.09 12.60
C ASP A 39 -8.99 14.09 11.91
N GLY A 40 -8.48 12.91 11.56
CA GLY A 40 -7.20 12.67 10.90
C GLY A 40 -5.97 12.74 11.80
N THR A 41 -6.12 12.92 13.12
CA THR A 41 -4.98 13.07 14.05
C THR A 41 -4.39 11.71 14.43
N ASP A 42 -3.07 11.58 14.38
CA ASP A 42 -2.32 10.35 14.72
C ASP A 42 -2.74 9.10 13.89
N VAL A 43 -3.19 9.32 12.66
CA VAL A 43 -3.59 8.26 11.73
C VAL A 43 -2.48 7.97 10.71
N LEU A 44 -2.24 6.68 10.48
CA LEU A 44 -1.51 6.15 9.33
C LEU A 44 -2.49 5.46 8.40
N LEU A 45 -2.63 5.96 7.18
CA LEU A 45 -3.39 5.33 6.10
C LEU A 45 -2.43 4.53 5.22
N VAL A 46 -2.65 3.23 5.11
CA VAL A 46 -1.98 2.37 4.11
C VAL A 46 -2.97 2.03 3.02
N CYS A 47 -2.67 2.39 1.77
CA CYS A 47 -3.59 2.28 0.64
C CYS A 47 -2.97 1.50 -0.51
N ASP A 48 -3.55 0.34 -0.80
CA ASP A 48 -3.29 -0.53 -1.95
C ASP A 48 -4.68 -1.02 -2.40
N ILE A 49 -5.26 -0.37 -3.42
CA ILE A 49 -6.66 -0.56 -3.83
C ILE A 49 -6.84 -0.71 -5.34
N GLU A 50 -5.74 -0.93 -6.08
CA GLU A 50 -5.72 -1.30 -7.50
C GLU A 50 -6.66 -0.46 -8.40
N GLY A 51 -6.40 0.85 -8.49
CA GLY A 51 -7.06 1.76 -9.44
C GLY A 51 -8.10 2.72 -8.86
N GLY A 52 -8.37 2.64 -7.54
CA GLY A 52 -9.27 3.56 -6.83
C GLY A 52 -8.58 4.81 -6.24
N GLU A 53 -7.26 4.90 -6.29
CA GLU A 53 -6.44 5.84 -5.51
C GLU A 53 -6.78 7.29 -5.84
N ALA A 54 -6.90 7.62 -7.12
CA ALA A 54 -7.24 8.97 -7.59
C ALA A 54 -8.66 9.43 -7.17
N VAL A 55 -9.56 8.50 -6.89
CA VAL A 55 -10.93 8.82 -6.46
C VAL A 55 -11.00 9.02 -4.95
N LEU A 56 -10.33 8.14 -4.21
CA LEU A 56 -10.44 8.04 -2.76
C LEU A 56 -9.48 9.01 -2.05
N LEU A 57 -8.26 9.19 -2.58
CA LEU A 57 -7.23 10.07 -2.02
C LEU A 57 -7.35 11.49 -2.62
N ASP A 58 -8.37 12.20 -2.16
CA ASP A 58 -8.67 13.57 -2.56
C ASP A 58 -8.97 14.45 -1.33
N PRO A 59 -8.04 15.34 -0.93
CA PRO A 59 -8.22 16.17 0.26
C PRO A 59 -9.34 17.20 0.13
N ASP A 60 -9.81 17.53 -1.08
CA ASP A 60 -10.97 18.41 -1.26
C ASP A 60 -12.28 17.68 -0.91
N ARG A 61 -12.32 16.36 -1.10
CA ARG A 61 -13.49 15.50 -0.78
C ARG A 61 -13.41 14.90 0.61
N VAL A 62 -12.21 14.64 1.12
CA VAL A 62 -11.92 14.07 2.43
C VAL A 62 -10.90 14.96 3.15
N PRO A 63 -11.33 16.08 3.78
CA PRO A 63 -10.42 17.06 4.37
C PRO A 63 -9.46 16.51 5.43
N ALA A 64 -9.86 15.44 6.14
CA ALA A 64 -9.02 14.78 7.14
C ALA A 64 -7.71 14.25 6.53
N LEU A 65 -7.68 13.90 5.24
CA LEU A 65 -6.47 13.46 4.54
C LEU A 65 -5.34 14.52 4.58
N GLY A 66 -5.67 15.79 4.79
CA GLY A 66 -4.67 16.85 4.96
C GLY A 66 -3.77 16.72 6.20
N ARG A 67 -4.10 15.81 7.12
CA ARG A 67 -3.45 15.68 8.44
C ARG A 67 -2.92 14.26 8.70
N VAL A 68 -3.17 13.33 7.79
CA VAL A 68 -2.93 11.90 7.94
C VAL A 68 -1.58 11.55 7.32
N THR A 69 -0.79 10.65 7.93
CA THR A 69 0.34 10.07 7.22
C THR A 69 -0.17 9.02 6.24
N ILE A 70 0.19 9.13 4.96
CA ILE A 70 -0.32 8.23 3.92
C ILE A 70 0.84 7.47 3.30
N LEU A 71 0.73 6.14 3.28
CA LEU A 71 1.56 5.24 2.49
C LEU A 71 0.66 4.64 1.39
N VAL A 72 0.86 5.03 0.14
CA VAL A 72 0.04 4.56 -0.99
C VAL A 72 0.89 3.89 -2.05
N GLU A 73 0.47 2.70 -2.47
CA GLU A 73 1.00 2.03 -3.66
C GLU A 73 0.26 2.53 -4.90
N CYS A 74 1.01 3.01 -5.88
CA CYS A 74 0.46 3.52 -7.13
C CYS A 74 0.44 2.39 -8.17
N HIS A 75 -0.76 1.92 -8.50
CA HIS A 75 -1.00 0.81 -9.43
C HIS A 75 -1.34 1.29 -10.86
N GLY A 76 -0.65 0.73 -11.86
CA GLY A 76 -1.20 0.42 -13.18
C GLY A 76 -0.91 1.38 -14.34
N LEU A 77 -0.72 0.78 -15.53
CA LEU A 77 -0.85 1.19 -16.97
C LEU A 77 -0.64 2.65 -17.43
N ALA A 78 -0.95 3.64 -16.61
CA ALA A 78 -0.65 5.07 -16.75
C ALA A 78 -0.11 5.60 -15.41
N GLU A 79 0.82 4.86 -14.79
CA GLU A 79 1.37 5.03 -13.44
C GLU A 79 1.80 6.49 -13.19
N GLU A 80 2.38 7.12 -14.22
CA GLU A 80 2.76 8.53 -14.19
C GLU A 80 1.59 9.47 -13.90
N PHE A 81 0.36 9.19 -14.34
CA PHE A 81 -0.77 10.09 -14.16
C PHE A 81 -1.34 10.03 -12.74
N THR A 82 -1.55 8.84 -12.18
CA THR A 82 -2.04 8.69 -10.81
C THR A 82 -1.02 9.21 -9.82
N GLU A 83 0.26 8.83 -9.97
CA GLU A 83 1.32 9.30 -9.09
C GLU A 83 1.44 10.83 -9.14
N ARG A 84 1.56 11.43 -10.34
CA ARG A 84 1.67 12.89 -10.48
C ARG A 84 0.45 13.63 -9.94
N LEU A 85 -0.75 13.06 -10.09
CA LEU A 85 -1.98 13.64 -9.55
C LEU A 85 -1.94 13.65 -8.02
N LEU A 86 -1.59 12.52 -7.40
CA LEU A 86 -1.49 12.42 -5.94
C LEU A 86 -0.39 13.35 -5.40
N VAL A 87 0.78 13.37 -6.02
CA VAL A 87 1.86 14.31 -5.67
C VAL A 87 1.34 15.75 -5.72
N ALA A 88 0.69 16.16 -6.81
CA ALA A 88 0.17 17.52 -6.97
C ALA A 88 -0.89 17.89 -5.92
N ARG A 89 -1.79 16.97 -5.57
CA ARG A 89 -2.85 17.17 -4.56
C ARG A 89 -2.30 17.34 -3.16
N PHE A 90 -1.29 16.55 -2.82
CA PHE A 90 -0.78 16.48 -1.44
C PHE A 90 0.43 17.37 -1.19
N LEU A 91 1.12 17.87 -2.21
CA LEU A 91 2.26 18.79 -2.05
C LEU A 91 1.99 20.01 -1.14
N PRO A 92 0.79 20.64 -1.15
CA PRO A 92 0.50 21.78 -0.28
C PRO A 92 0.45 21.42 1.21
N THR A 93 0.05 20.20 1.55
CA THR A 93 -0.21 19.76 2.93
C THR A 93 0.84 18.78 3.44
N HIS A 94 1.60 18.13 2.55
CA HIS A 94 2.53 17.06 2.89
C HIS A 94 3.94 17.32 2.34
N GLU A 95 4.91 16.69 2.98
CA GLU A 95 6.17 16.30 2.35
C GLU A 95 5.94 14.97 1.63
N VAL A 96 6.37 14.89 0.37
CA VAL A 96 6.12 13.73 -0.50
C VAL A 96 7.44 13.06 -0.84
N GLN A 97 7.57 11.79 -0.47
CA GLN A 97 8.70 10.94 -0.84
C GLN A 97 8.19 9.81 -1.73
N GLN A 98 8.85 9.61 -2.86
CA GLN A 98 8.62 8.47 -3.74
C GLN A 98 9.63 7.36 -3.44
N ILE A 99 9.15 6.13 -3.39
CA ILE A 99 9.94 4.91 -3.27
C ILE A 99 9.68 4.09 -4.52
N ALA A 100 10.64 4.11 -5.44
CA ALA A 100 10.55 3.35 -6.68
C ALA A 100 10.82 1.86 -6.44
N THR A 101 10.12 0.98 -7.16
CA THR A 101 10.47 -0.44 -7.18
C THR A 101 11.81 -0.63 -7.90
N GLU A 102 12.68 -1.41 -7.27
CA GLU A 102 13.96 -1.84 -7.84
C GLU A 102 13.93 -3.32 -8.20
N THR A 103 14.77 -3.70 -9.17
CA THR A 103 14.96 -5.12 -9.53
C THR A 103 15.45 -5.90 -8.32
N ARG A 104 14.71 -6.93 -7.94
CA ARG A 104 15.09 -7.83 -6.85
C ARG A 104 16.27 -8.71 -7.27
N VAL A 105 17.32 -8.72 -6.44
CA VAL A 105 18.49 -9.58 -6.58
C VAL A 105 18.61 -10.51 -5.39
N LEU A 106 19.29 -11.66 -5.54
CA LEU A 106 19.46 -12.65 -4.47
C LEU A 106 20.02 -12.07 -3.15
N ALA A 107 20.82 -11.01 -3.22
CA ALA A 107 21.36 -10.36 -2.03
C ALA A 107 20.26 -9.76 -1.13
N HIS A 108 19.07 -9.46 -1.67
CA HIS A 108 17.93 -8.95 -0.90
C HIS A 108 17.24 -10.02 -0.04
N LEU A 109 17.48 -11.32 -0.28
CA LEU A 109 16.95 -12.36 0.61
C LEU A 109 17.71 -12.37 1.94
N PRO A 110 17.00 -12.46 3.09
CA PRO A 110 17.65 -12.66 4.36
C PRO A 110 18.51 -13.94 4.37
N PRO A 111 19.62 -13.98 5.12
CA PRO A 111 20.41 -15.19 5.27
C PRO A 111 19.56 -16.37 5.77
N GLY A 112 19.75 -17.55 5.19
CA GLY A 112 19.01 -18.77 5.55
C GLY A 112 17.61 -18.91 4.91
N VAL A 113 17.11 -17.88 4.23
CA VAL A 113 15.86 -17.97 3.46
C VAL A 113 16.12 -18.61 2.10
N ALA A 114 15.20 -19.48 1.67
CA ALA A 114 15.22 -20.18 0.40
C ALA A 114 16.42 -21.12 0.17
N GLU A 115 17.19 -21.48 1.21
CA GLU A 115 18.16 -22.57 1.10
C GLU A 115 17.45 -23.94 1.02
N PRO A 116 17.99 -24.93 0.28
CA PRO A 116 19.24 -24.89 -0.48
C PRO A 116 19.06 -24.31 -1.90
N TRP A 117 17.87 -23.82 -2.26
CA TRP A 117 17.56 -23.34 -3.61
C TRP A 117 18.33 -22.08 -3.97
N ARG A 118 18.53 -21.18 -3.00
CA ARG A 118 19.37 -19.99 -3.14
C ARG A 118 20.78 -20.34 -3.65
N SER A 119 21.39 -21.39 -3.10
CA SER A 119 22.72 -21.84 -3.50
C SER A 119 22.72 -22.73 -4.76
N ARG A 120 21.73 -23.61 -4.92
CA ARG A 120 21.69 -24.60 -6.02
C ARG A 120 21.02 -24.11 -7.31
N LEU A 121 20.07 -23.19 -7.21
CA LEU A 121 19.27 -22.66 -8.30
C LEU A 121 19.14 -21.12 -8.16
N PRO A 122 20.26 -20.36 -8.21
CA PRO A 122 20.25 -18.92 -7.96
C PRO A 122 19.35 -18.16 -8.94
N ALA A 123 19.42 -18.45 -10.24
CA ALA A 123 18.60 -17.78 -11.24
C ALA A 123 17.09 -18.04 -11.07
N THR A 124 16.70 -19.28 -10.73
CA THR A 124 15.30 -19.62 -10.45
C THR A 124 14.82 -18.95 -9.17
N THR A 125 15.65 -18.93 -8.14
CA THR A 125 15.33 -18.26 -6.87
C THR A 125 15.13 -16.77 -7.08
N GLU A 126 16.00 -16.12 -7.85
CA GLU A 126 15.86 -14.71 -8.20
C GLU A 126 14.59 -14.44 -9.03
N ALA A 127 14.29 -15.28 -10.02
CA ALA A 127 13.08 -15.16 -10.82
C ALA A 127 11.80 -15.31 -9.97
N LEU A 128 11.80 -16.22 -8.99
CA LEU A 128 10.67 -16.39 -8.06
C LEU A 128 10.50 -15.17 -7.15
N MET A 129 11.58 -14.49 -6.74
CA MET A 129 11.49 -13.26 -5.95
C MET A 129 10.80 -12.12 -6.70
N GLN A 130 10.84 -12.12 -8.03
CA GLN A 130 10.23 -11.08 -8.85
C GLN A 130 8.71 -11.25 -9.00
N GLU A 131 8.13 -12.39 -8.61
CA GLU A 131 6.68 -12.67 -8.60
C GLU A 131 5.97 -12.36 -9.94
N HIS A 132 6.70 -12.34 -11.05
CA HIS A 132 6.20 -11.88 -12.37
C HIS A 132 5.59 -10.47 -12.36
N ARG A 133 6.05 -9.56 -11.48
CA ARG A 133 5.62 -8.16 -11.51
C ARG A 133 6.06 -7.52 -12.84
N HIS A 134 5.09 -7.18 -13.68
CA HIS A 134 5.33 -6.72 -15.06
C HIS A 134 5.43 -5.19 -15.21
N GLN A 135 5.01 -4.41 -14.20
CA GLN A 135 4.97 -2.94 -14.25
C GLN A 135 5.71 -2.34 -13.05
N GLN A 136 6.25 -1.14 -13.23
CA GLN A 136 7.17 -0.52 -12.29
C GLN A 136 6.37 0.28 -11.26
N GLN A 137 5.80 -0.44 -10.29
CA GLN A 137 5.03 0.14 -9.20
C GLN A 137 5.91 1.10 -8.37
N SER A 138 5.29 2.13 -7.81
CA SER A 138 5.93 3.01 -6.85
C SER A 138 5.07 3.13 -5.59
N TRP A 139 5.73 3.44 -4.49
CA TRP A 139 5.07 3.83 -3.26
C TRP A 139 5.29 5.32 -3.02
N LEU A 140 4.25 6.03 -2.60
CA LEU A 140 4.38 7.39 -2.09
C LEU A 140 4.22 7.37 -0.56
N VAL A 141 5.15 8.01 0.12
CA VAL A 141 5.04 8.39 1.53
C VAL A 141 4.68 9.86 1.58
N LEU A 142 3.50 10.16 2.11
CA LEU A 142 2.99 11.51 2.29
C LEU A 142 2.98 11.79 3.80
N SER A 143 3.87 12.66 4.25
CA SER A 143 3.99 13.06 5.66
C SER A 143 3.36 14.44 5.85
N PRO A 144 2.33 14.62 6.69
CA PRO A 144 1.68 15.91 6.88
C PRO A 144 2.68 16.93 7.43
N ARG A 145 2.63 18.16 6.90
CA ARG A 145 3.46 19.26 7.38
C ARG A 145 2.96 19.74 8.75
N PRO A 146 3.86 20.25 9.61
CA PRO A 146 3.49 20.84 10.91
C PRO A 146 2.55 22.04 10.79
#